data_AF-A0A1X1UCF2-F1
#
_entry.id   AF-A0A1X1UCF2-F1
#
_cell.length_a   1.000
_cell.length_b   1.000
_cell.length_c   1.000
_cell.angle_alpha   90.00
_cell.angle_beta   90.00
_cell.angle_gamma   90.00
#
_symmetry.space_group_name_H-M   'P 1'
#
loop_
_entity.id
_entity.type
_entity.pdbx_description
1 polymer ?
#
loop_
_entity_poly.entity_id
_entity_poly.type
_entity_poly.pdbx_seq_one_letter_code
_entity_poly.pdbx_strand_id
1 'polypeptide(L)'
;MERLLIDQPLHEVSVEKILQASGVSRAAFYYYFSSKYDVVASLAETVLDEIYHLLDAWADSGGEPSPALLQRGLRSGVDMWTTHGPLLAAMIENMHAAGGLKESWVGFLDRFTQTVAAKIEADRRDGTAPGGLPADAVAGALVWSSERLLYLGLRGLDPAIPTVEAAGNALIVLWTTAIYGEVDMQNSGTS
;
A
#
# COMPACT_ATOMS: atom_id res chain seq x y z
N MET A 1 1.63 17.88 9.11
CA MET A 1 0.80 16.78 9.64
C MET A 1 1.66 15.60 10.04
N GLU A 2 2.47 15.03 9.14
CA GLU A 2 3.28 13.83 9.40
C GLU A 2 4.12 13.92 10.67
N ARG A 3 4.82 15.04 10.90
CA ARG A 3 5.55 15.27 12.16
C ARG A 3 4.67 15.14 13.40
N LEU A 4 3.43 15.64 13.36
CA LEU A 4 2.50 15.51 14.48
C LEU A 4 2.04 14.05 14.68
N LEU A 5 1.98 13.25 13.62
CA LEU A 5 1.59 11.84 13.67
C LEU A 5 2.71 10.92 14.18
N ILE A 6 3.97 11.38 14.14
CA ILE A 6 5.08 10.70 14.82
C ILE A 6 4.87 10.75 16.34
N ASP A 7 4.41 11.88 16.86
CA ASP A 7 4.35 12.13 18.30
C ASP A 7 3.05 11.62 18.96
N GLN A 8 1.94 11.60 18.24
CA GLN A 8 0.61 11.31 18.80
C GLN A 8 -0.36 10.77 17.73
N PRO A 9 -1.34 9.93 18.11
CA PRO A 9 -2.33 9.41 17.18
C PRO A 9 -3.25 10.53 16.65
N LEU A 10 -3.80 10.33 15.45
CA LEU A 10 -4.60 11.35 14.75
C LEU A 10 -5.77 11.90 15.59
N HIS A 11 -6.40 11.07 16.43
CA HIS A 11 -7.52 11.51 17.26
C HIS A 11 -7.10 12.58 18.30
N GLU A 12 -5.84 12.60 18.76
CA GLU A 12 -5.27 13.59 19.69
C GLU A 12 -4.71 14.86 19.00
N VAL A 13 -4.56 14.82 17.67
CA VAL A 13 -4.20 15.99 16.86
C VAL A 13 -5.41 16.91 16.73
N SER A 14 -5.31 18.15 17.19
CA SER A 14 -6.34 19.18 16.99
C SER A 14 -5.99 20.07 15.80
N VAL A 15 -7.00 20.72 15.19
CA VAL A 15 -6.77 21.73 14.14
C VAL A 15 -5.84 22.84 14.64
N GLU A 16 -5.97 23.25 15.90
CA GLU A 16 -5.08 24.25 16.49
C GLU A 16 -3.60 23.82 16.49
N LYS A 17 -3.30 22.55 16.84
CA LYS A 17 -1.94 22.01 16.75
C LYS A 17 -1.42 22.01 15.30
N ILE A 18 -2.29 21.74 14.32
CA ILE A 18 -1.92 21.78 12.89
C ILE A 18 -1.57 23.21 12.48
N LEU A 19 -2.39 24.20 12.86
CA LEU A 19 -2.14 25.62 12.58
C LEU A 19 -0.82 26.09 13.20
N GLN A 20 -0.59 25.78 14.48
CA GLN A 20 0.64 26.12 15.18
C GLN A 20 1.87 25.49 14.53
N ALA A 21 1.78 24.22 14.14
CA ALA A 21 2.90 23.51 13.52
C ALA A 21 3.20 23.93 12.07
N SER A 22 2.19 24.44 11.34
CA SER A 22 2.31 24.83 9.93
C SER A 22 2.54 26.33 9.72
N GLY A 23 2.20 27.17 10.70
CA GLY A 23 2.22 28.63 10.56
C GLY A 23 1.11 29.20 9.66
N VAL A 24 0.19 28.35 9.19
CA VAL A 24 -0.93 28.76 8.33
C VAL A 24 -2.03 29.40 9.17
N SER A 25 -2.69 30.44 8.63
CA SER A 25 -3.81 31.08 9.31
C SER A 25 -5.03 30.17 9.36
N ARG A 26 -5.87 30.33 10.38
CA ARG A 26 -7.12 29.56 10.49
C ARG A 26 -8.04 29.73 9.28
N ALA A 27 -8.12 30.95 8.73
CA ALA A 27 -8.92 31.24 7.55
C ALA A 27 -8.38 30.50 6.30
N ALA A 28 -7.05 30.50 6.11
CA ALA A 28 -6.43 29.76 5.01
C ALA A 28 -6.62 28.24 5.16
N PHE A 29 -6.53 27.70 6.37
CA PHE A 29 -6.81 26.27 6.62
C PHE A 29 -8.22 25.89 6.18
N TYR A 30 -9.25 26.59 6.69
CA TYR A 30 -10.64 26.26 6.38
C TYR A 30 -11.06 26.63 4.96
N TYR A 31 -10.23 27.37 4.22
CA TYR A 31 -10.40 27.55 2.78
C TYR A 31 -10.07 26.25 2.01
N TYR A 32 -9.09 25.46 2.46
CA TYR A 32 -8.66 24.23 1.79
C TYR A 32 -9.22 22.94 2.42
N PHE A 33 -9.39 22.93 3.75
CA PHE A 33 -9.71 21.72 4.50
C PHE A 33 -10.86 21.98 5.47
N SER A 34 -11.89 21.14 5.43
CA SER A 34 -13.02 21.19 6.37
C SER A 34 -12.66 20.48 7.69
N SER A 35 -11.72 19.54 7.65
CA SER A 35 -11.32 18.75 8.82
C SER A 35 -9.84 18.37 8.81
N LYS A 36 -9.33 17.88 9.95
CA LYS A 36 -7.98 17.27 10.03
C LYS A 36 -7.86 15.98 9.20
N TYR A 37 -8.97 15.30 8.96
CA TYR A 37 -9.01 14.09 8.15
C TYR A 37 -8.77 14.43 6.67
N ASP A 38 -9.28 15.57 6.19
CA ASP A 38 -9.06 16.05 4.82
C ASP A 38 -7.57 16.34 4.57
N VAL A 39 -6.87 16.88 5.57
CA VAL A 39 -5.42 17.10 5.51
C VAL A 39 -4.67 15.77 5.38
N VAL A 40 -5.08 14.75 6.14
CA VAL A 40 -4.49 13.41 6.08
C VAL A 40 -4.75 12.77 4.72
N ALA A 41 -6.00 12.82 4.24
CA ALA A 41 -6.38 12.27 2.93
C ALA A 41 -5.55 12.91 1.80
N SER A 42 -5.49 14.24 1.75
CA SER A 42 -4.77 14.96 0.70
C SER A 42 -3.26 14.70 0.71
N LEU A 43 -2.64 14.61 1.89
CA LEU A 43 -1.22 14.25 1.97
C LEU A 43 -0.98 12.80 1.56
N ALA A 44 -1.86 11.90 1.97
CA ALA A 44 -1.72 10.49 1.60
C ALA A 44 -1.91 10.29 0.10
N GLU A 45 -2.86 10.97 -0.54
CA GLU A 45 -3.02 10.96 -2.00
C GLU A 45 -1.71 11.35 -2.71
N THR A 46 -1.01 12.38 -2.21
CA THR A 46 0.28 12.80 -2.79
C THR A 46 1.34 11.71 -2.65
N VAL A 47 1.45 11.10 -1.46
CA VAL A 47 2.40 10.00 -1.20
C VAL A 47 2.08 8.76 -2.03
N LEU A 48 0.80 8.45 -2.17
CA LEU A 48 0.32 7.27 -2.88
C LEU A 48 0.44 7.43 -4.40
N ASP A 49 0.34 8.65 -4.92
CA ASP A 49 0.59 8.93 -6.34
C ASP A 49 2.03 8.64 -6.76
N GLU A 50 3.00 8.80 -5.84
CA GLU A 50 4.41 8.43 -6.11
C GLU A 50 4.59 6.93 -6.36
N ILE A 51 3.77 6.07 -5.75
CA ILE A 51 3.79 4.62 -6.01
C ILE A 51 3.43 4.32 -7.46
N TYR A 52 2.45 5.03 -8.05
CA TYR A 52 1.95 4.68 -9.38
C TYR A 52 3.05 4.75 -10.43
N HIS A 53 3.95 5.73 -10.35
CA HIS A 53 5.09 5.82 -11.28
C HIS A 53 6.02 4.59 -11.24
N LEU A 54 6.19 3.97 -10.06
CA LEU A 54 7.03 2.79 -9.90
C LEU A 54 6.34 1.53 -10.41
N LEU A 55 5.02 1.46 -10.23
CA LEU A 55 4.19 0.37 -10.73
C LEU A 55 4.06 0.40 -12.24
N ASP A 56 3.89 1.58 -12.84
CA ASP A 56 3.83 1.76 -14.29
C ASP A 56 5.10 1.20 -14.93
N ALA A 57 6.27 1.46 -14.34
CA ALA A 57 7.54 0.91 -14.85
C ALA A 57 7.61 -0.62 -14.82
N TRP A 58 6.99 -1.28 -13.82
CA TRP A 58 6.89 -2.74 -13.78
C TRP A 58 5.80 -3.26 -14.72
N ALA A 59 4.65 -2.59 -14.78
CA ALA A 59 3.55 -2.94 -15.66
C ALA A 59 3.95 -2.85 -17.14
N ASP A 60 4.73 -1.84 -17.50
CA ASP A 60 5.22 -1.56 -18.86
C ASP A 60 6.47 -2.36 -19.25
N SER A 61 7.00 -3.19 -18.35
CA SER A 61 8.14 -4.07 -18.68
C SER A 61 7.70 -5.14 -19.68
N GLY A 62 7.90 -4.84 -20.97
CA GLY A 62 7.37 -5.60 -22.09
C GLY A 62 7.86 -7.05 -22.09
N GLY A 63 6.96 -7.99 -21.78
CA GLY A 63 7.08 -9.44 -21.96
C GLY A 63 8.16 -10.15 -21.13
N GLU A 64 9.21 -9.45 -20.69
CA GLU A 64 10.26 -10.00 -19.85
C GLU A 64 9.92 -9.80 -18.37
N PRO A 65 9.50 -10.88 -17.67
CA PRO A 65 9.42 -10.87 -16.23
C PRO A 65 10.83 -10.74 -15.70
N SER A 66 11.17 -9.57 -15.17
CA SER A 66 12.31 -9.50 -14.29
C SER A 66 11.79 -9.59 -12.86
N PRO A 67 11.99 -10.72 -12.16
CA PRO A 67 11.88 -10.75 -10.70
C PRO A 67 12.62 -9.57 -10.04
N ALA A 68 13.68 -9.04 -10.67
CA ALA A 68 14.36 -7.84 -10.21
C ALA A 68 13.51 -6.56 -10.32
N LEU A 69 12.66 -6.40 -11.33
CA LEU A 69 11.75 -5.24 -11.45
C LEU A 69 10.63 -5.31 -10.41
N LEU A 70 10.02 -6.49 -10.23
CA LEU A 70 9.05 -6.72 -9.15
C LEU A 70 9.69 -6.43 -7.78
N GLN A 71 10.88 -6.99 -7.53
CA GLN A 71 11.61 -6.75 -6.29
C GLN A 71 11.95 -5.27 -6.10
N ARG A 72 12.33 -4.55 -7.16
CA ARG A 72 12.58 -3.10 -7.10
C ARG A 72 11.31 -2.34 -6.72
N GLY A 73 10.17 -2.65 -7.35
CA GLY A 73 8.89 -2.04 -7.02
C GLY A 73 8.48 -2.28 -5.57
N LEU A 74 8.61 -3.51 -5.09
CA LEU A 74 8.32 -3.86 -3.69
C LEU A 74 9.24 -3.13 -2.71
N ARG A 75 10.54 -3.02 -3.01
CA ARG A 75 11.49 -2.24 -2.19
C ARG A 75 11.14 -0.77 -2.14
N SER A 76 10.73 -0.17 -3.26
CA SER A 76 10.27 1.22 -3.24
C SER A 76 8.98 1.39 -2.41
N GLY A 77 8.11 0.39 -2.38
CA GLY A 77 6.98 0.36 -1.45
C GLY A 77 7.43 0.33 0.02
N VAL A 78 8.45 -0.47 0.36
CA VAL A 78 9.06 -0.50 1.70
C VAL A 78 9.64 0.87 2.08
N ASP A 79 10.35 1.52 1.16
CA ASP A 79 10.92 2.85 1.38
C ASP A 79 9.82 3.86 1.68
N MET A 80 8.75 3.88 0.88
CA MET A 80 7.60 4.76 1.10
C MET A 80 6.96 4.53 2.48
N TRP A 81 6.74 3.27 2.87
CA TRP A 81 6.18 2.95 4.19
C TRP A 81 7.12 3.31 5.34
N THR A 82 8.43 3.23 5.12
CA THR A 82 9.44 3.65 6.10
C THR A 82 9.43 5.17 6.27
N THR A 83 9.28 5.93 5.18
CA THR A 83 9.26 7.40 5.21
C THR A 83 7.94 7.97 5.72
N HIS A 84 6.81 7.45 5.24
CA HIS A 84 5.47 8.01 5.47
C HIS A 84 4.61 7.15 6.40
N GLY A 85 5.19 6.17 7.08
CA GLY A 85 4.47 5.21 7.92
C GLY A 85 3.45 5.82 8.88
N PRO A 86 3.76 6.87 9.66
CA PRO A 86 2.80 7.51 10.56
C PRO A 86 1.55 8.03 9.85
N LEU A 87 1.68 8.53 8.62
CA LEU A 87 0.57 9.00 7.79
C LEU A 87 -0.30 7.84 7.31
N LEU A 88 0.33 6.80 6.75
CA LEU A 88 -0.36 5.62 6.23
C LEU A 88 -1.09 4.87 7.34
N ALA A 89 -0.45 4.69 8.51
CA ALA A 89 -1.09 4.09 9.67
C ALA A 89 -2.26 4.93 10.20
N ALA A 90 -2.14 6.26 10.19
CA ALA A 90 -3.24 7.13 10.57
C ALA A 90 -4.45 6.95 9.65
N MET A 91 -4.24 6.72 8.34
CA MET A 91 -5.34 6.41 7.42
C MET A 91 -6.02 5.08 7.77
N ILE A 92 -5.22 4.01 7.92
CA ILE A 92 -5.73 2.66 8.22
C ILE A 92 -6.52 2.65 9.53
N GLU A 93 -5.98 3.28 10.58
CA GLU A 93 -6.59 3.30 11.91
C GLU A 93 -7.85 4.17 11.97
N ASN A 94 -8.02 5.14 11.05
CA ASN A 94 -9.12 6.11 11.09
C ASN A 94 -10.07 6.01 9.89
N MET A 95 -9.90 5.04 8.98
CA MET A 95 -10.75 4.89 7.80
C MET A 95 -12.24 4.77 8.16
N HIS A 96 -12.58 4.20 9.31
CA HIS A 96 -13.98 4.07 9.75
C HIS A 96 -14.54 5.33 10.43
N ALA A 97 -13.69 6.28 10.83
CA ALA A 97 -14.10 7.48 11.55
C ALA A 97 -14.53 8.63 10.61
N ALA A 98 -14.03 8.64 9.36
CA ALA A 98 -14.34 9.65 8.36
C ALA A 98 -14.49 9.02 6.98
N GLY A 99 -15.66 9.21 6.34
CA GLY A 99 -15.98 8.61 5.03
C GLY A 99 -14.92 8.88 3.95
N GLY A 100 -14.43 10.13 3.88
CA GLY A 100 -13.41 10.52 2.90
C GLY A 100 -12.08 9.76 3.04
N LEU A 101 -11.66 9.39 4.25
CA LEU A 101 -10.43 8.60 4.43
C LEU A 101 -10.61 7.17 3.91
N LYS A 102 -11.76 6.55 4.17
CA LYS A 102 -12.06 5.22 3.63
C LYS A 102 -12.09 5.25 2.11
N GLU A 103 -12.78 6.22 1.52
CA GLU A 103 -12.91 6.36 0.08
C GLU A 103 -11.55 6.52 -0.59
N SER A 104 -10.69 7.40 -0.05
CA SER A 104 -9.34 7.61 -0.55
C SER A 104 -8.47 6.35 -0.42
N TRP A 105 -8.44 5.71 0.76
CA TRP A 105 -7.60 4.54 0.97
C TRP A 105 -8.05 3.31 0.17
N VAL A 106 -9.34 2.99 0.21
CA VAL A 106 -9.88 1.83 -0.53
C VAL A 106 -9.81 2.09 -2.03
N GLY A 107 -10.04 3.32 -2.49
CA GLY A 107 -9.90 3.68 -3.90
C GLY A 107 -8.46 3.50 -4.41
N PHE A 108 -7.47 3.89 -3.60
CA PHE A 108 -6.06 3.65 -3.92
C PHE A 108 -5.76 2.15 -4.06
N LEU A 109 -6.16 1.35 -3.06
CA LEU A 109 -5.90 -0.10 -3.06
C LEU A 109 -6.62 -0.81 -4.21
N ASP A 110 -7.84 -0.41 -4.54
CA ASP A 110 -8.60 -0.95 -5.67
C ASP A 110 -7.89 -0.68 -7.01
N ARG A 111 -7.48 0.57 -7.25
CA ARG A 111 -6.69 0.92 -8.44
C ARG A 111 -5.37 0.14 -8.49
N PHE A 112 -4.72 -0.04 -7.35
CA PHE A 112 -3.49 -0.84 -7.30
C PHE A 112 -3.74 -2.31 -7.62
N THR A 113 -4.79 -2.91 -7.06
CA THR A 113 -5.23 -4.27 -7.37
C THR A 113 -5.51 -4.45 -8.86
N GLN A 114 -6.18 -3.48 -9.50
CA GLN A 114 -6.46 -3.54 -10.94
C GLN A 114 -5.18 -3.54 -11.79
N THR A 115 -4.21 -2.69 -11.47
CA THR A 115 -2.90 -2.65 -12.16
C THR A 115 -2.18 -3.99 -12.04
N VAL A 116 -2.13 -4.56 -10.83
CA VAL A 116 -1.46 -5.86 -10.58
C VAL A 116 -2.19 -6.99 -11.31
N ALA A 117 -3.52 -7.01 -11.28
CA ALA A 117 -4.31 -8.01 -11.99
C ALA A 117 -4.08 -7.95 -13.51
N ALA A 118 -4.05 -6.74 -14.09
CA ALA A 118 -3.78 -6.54 -15.50
C ALA A 118 -2.39 -7.05 -15.90
N LYS A 119 -1.37 -6.81 -15.06
CA LYS A 119 -0.01 -7.32 -15.28
C LYS A 119 0.06 -8.84 -15.19
N ILE A 120 -0.58 -9.46 -14.20
CA ILE A 120 -0.66 -10.93 -14.08
C ILE A 120 -1.30 -11.53 -15.34
N GLU A 121 -2.40 -10.96 -15.84
CA GLU A 121 -3.04 -11.44 -17.07
C GLU A 121 -2.17 -11.26 -18.32
N ALA A 122 -1.39 -10.17 -18.40
CA ALA A 122 -0.44 -9.98 -19.48
C ALA A 122 0.67 -11.04 -19.45
N ASP A 123 1.25 -11.24 -18.27
CA ASP A 123 2.30 -12.23 -18.03
C ASP A 123 1.84 -13.66 -18.34
N ARG A 124 0.59 -13.99 -18.02
CA ARG A 124 -0.03 -15.27 -18.38
C ARG A 124 -0.22 -15.44 -19.88
N ARG A 125 -0.71 -14.39 -20.56
CA ARG A 125 -0.93 -14.41 -22.02
C ARG A 125 0.37 -14.61 -22.80
N ASP A 126 1.46 -14.04 -22.31
CA ASP A 126 2.77 -14.12 -22.96
C ASP A 126 3.59 -15.35 -22.53
N GLY A 127 3.03 -16.22 -21.67
CA GLY A 127 3.63 -17.48 -21.23
C GLY A 127 4.70 -17.34 -20.14
N THR A 128 4.81 -16.15 -19.56
CA THR A 128 5.79 -15.75 -18.56
C THR A 128 5.38 -16.14 -17.14
N ALA A 129 4.07 -16.12 -16.86
CA ALA A 129 3.48 -16.59 -15.60
C ALA A 129 2.54 -17.77 -15.87
N PRO A 130 2.45 -18.76 -14.96
CA PRO A 130 1.52 -19.86 -15.11
C PRO A 130 0.07 -19.40 -14.95
N GLY A 131 -0.84 -20.18 -15.54
CA GLY A 131 -2.28 -20.05 -15.26
C GLY A 131 -2.60 -20.39 -13.79
N GLY A 132 -3.84 -20.11 -13.37
CA GLY A 132 -4.25 -20.39 -11.99
C GLY A 132 -5.59 -19.73 -11.65
N LEU A 133 -5.74 -19.31 -10.39
CA LEU A 133 -6.89 -18.52 -9.95
C LEU A 133 -7.03 -17.22 -10.76
N PRO A 134 -8.25 -16.64 -10.84
CA PRO A 134 -8.48 -15.33 -11.44
C PRO A 134 -7.47 -14.28 -10.94
N ALA A 135 -6.90 -13.49 -11.87
CA ALA A 135 -5.82 -12.55 -11.52
C ALA A 135 -6.26 -11.46 -10.54
N ASP A 136 -7.53 -11.06 -10.58
CA ASP A 136 -8.14 -10.11 -9.63
C ASP A 136 -8.13 -10.66 -8.19
N ALA A 137 -8.44 -11.95 -8.01
CA ALA A 137 -8.38 -12.61 -6.72
C ALA A 137 -6.95 -12.70 -6.18
N VAL A 138 -5.98 -13.06 -7.03
CA VAL A 138 -4.56 -13.11 -6.65
C VAL A 138 -4.03 -11.72 -6.32
N ALA A 139 -4.31 -10.73 -7.17
CA ALA A 139 -3.90 -9.34 -6.96
C ALA A 139 -4.51 -8.75 -5.69
N GLY A 140 -5.80 -8.99 -5.42
CA GLY A 140 -6.47 -8.53 -4.21
C GLY A 140 -5.82 -9.10 -2.95
N ALA A 141 -5.54 -10.41 -2.93
CA ALA A 141 -4.85 -11.05 -1.82
C ALA A 141 -3.44 -10.47 -1.60
N LEU A 142 -2.67 -10.28 -2.68
CA LEU A 142 -1.33 -9.70 -2.61
C LEU A 142 -1.34 -8.27 -2.08
N VAL A 143 -2.21 -7.40 -2.61
CA VAL A 143 -2.29 -5.99 -2.20
C VAL A 143 -2.71 -5.84 -0.73
N TRP A 144 -3.76 -6.54 -0.29
CA TRP A 144 -4.20 -6.45 1.10
C TRP A 144 -3.22 -7.12 2.08
N SER A 145 -2.56 -8.21 1.67
CA SER A 145 -1.49 -8.79 2.49
C SER A 145 -0.28 -7.86 2.62
N SER A 146 0.08 -7.13 1.55
CA SER A 146 1.13 -6.11 1.58
C SER A 146 0.80 -5.00 2.56
N GLU A 147 -0.39 -4.42 2.45
CA GLU A 147 -0.87 -3.39 3.39
C GLU A 147 -0.73 -3.89 4.83
N ARG A 148 -1.27 -5.08 5.11
CA ARG A 148 -1.30 -5.60 6.46
C ARG A 148 0.10 -5.90 7.01
N LEU A 149 0.96 -6.56 6.25
CA LEU A 149 2.32 -6.90 6.71
C LEU A 149 3.16 -5.65 6.94
N LEU A 150 3.07 -4.65 6.05
CA LEU A 150 3.79 -3.38 6.21
C LEU A 150 3.28 -2.62 7.44
N TYR A 151 1.97 -2.63 7.70
CA TYR A 151 1.39 -2.07 8.94
C TYR A 151 1.88 -2.81 10.19
N LEU A 152 1.91 -4.15 10.19
CA LEU A 152 2.42 -4.95 11.32
C LEU A 152 3.89 -4.62 11.61
N GLY A 153 4.71 -4.56 10.56
CA GLY A 153 6.13 -4.20 10.67
C GLY A 153 6.37 -2.77 11.13
N LEU A 154 5.53 -1.83 10.68
CA LEU A 154 5.57 -0.44 11.12
C LEU A 154 5.22 -0.28 12.61
N ARG A 155 4.25 -1.05 13.08
CA ARG A 155 3.75 -0.99 14.46
C ARG A 155 4.46 -1.98 15.41
N GLY A 156 5.33 -2.84 14.89
CA GLY A 156 6.03 -3.88 15.67
C GLY A 156 5.08 -4.85 16.38
N LEU A 157 3.95 -5.19 15.75
CA LEU A 157 2.86 -5.95 16.39
C LEU A 157 3.07 -7.46 16.36
N ASP A 158 3.93 -7.95 15.48
CA ASP A 158 4.23 -9.37 15.34
C ASP A 158 5.74 -9.60 15.48
N PRO A 159 6.22 -10.45 16.42
CA PRO A 159 7.63 -10.78 16.55
C PRO A 159 8.26 -11.38 15.29
N ALA A 160 7.48 -12.04 14.43
CA ALA A 160 7.95 -12.59 13.16
C ALA A 160 8.13 -11.51 12.08
N ILE A 161 7.42 -10.38 12.21
CA ILE A 161 7.47 -9.22 11.30
C ILE A 161 7.79 -7.96 12.14
N PRO A 162 9.00 -7.86 12.72
CA PRO A 162 9.30 -6.81 13.70
C PRO A 162 9.52 -5.43 13.08
N THR A 163 9.68 -5.34 11.75
CA THR A 163 10.00 -4.11 11.03
C THR A 163 9.33 -4.08 9.65
N VAL A 164 9.19 -2.88 9.07
CA VAL A 164 8.74 -2.69 7.67
C VAL A 164 9.67 -3.43 6.70
N GLU A 165 10.98 -3.44 6.96
CA GLU A 165 11.96 -4.19 6.16
C GLU A 165 11.74 -5.71 6.23
N ALA A 166 11.44 -6.26 7.41
CA ALA A 166 11.11 -7.68 7.55
C ALA A 166 9.83 -8.03 6.77
N ALA A 167 8.82 -7.15 6.83
CA ALA A 167 7.60 -7.29 6.03
C ALA A 167 7.91 -7.28 4.52
N GLY A 168 8.73 -6.34 4.06
CA GLY A 168 9.17 -6.24 2.66
C GLY A 168 9.84 -7.51 2.15
N ASN A 169 10.73 -8.10 2.94
CA ASN A 169 11.39 -9.37 2.59
C ASN A 169 10.39 -10.53 2.45
N ALA A 170 9.41 -10.62 3.35
CA ALA A 170 8.34 -11.62 3.24
C ALA A 170 7.48 -11.39 1.99
N LEU A 171 7.17 -10.13 1.67
CA LEU A 171 6.37 -9.77 0.50
C LEU A 171 7.08 -10.07 -0.82
N ILE A 172 8.39 -9.88 -0.91
CA ILE A 172 9.16 -10.26 -2.10
C ILE A 172 8.98 -11.75 -2.40
N VAL A 173 9.07 -12.61 -1.38
CA VAL A 173 8.84 -14.05 -1.54
C VAL A 173 7.40 -14.30 -1.95
N LEU A 174 6.43 -13.78 -1.20
CA LEU A 174 5.00 -14.00 -1.42
C LEU A 174 4.55 -13.60 -2.82
N TRP A 175 4.93 -12.41 -3.27
CA TRP A 175 4.56 -11.89 -4.60
C TRP A 175 5.22 -12.71 -5.71
N THR A 176 6.52 -13.03 -5.56
CA THR A 176 7.23 -13.80 -6.60
C THR A 176 6.65 -15.19 -6.74
N THR A 177 6.38 -15.88 -5.63
CA THR A 177 5.84 -17.25 -5.66
C THR A 177 4.39 -17.28 -6.08
N ALA A 178 3.57 -16.31 -5.68
CA ALA A 178 2.16 -16.28 -6.06
C ALA A 178 1.94 -15.97 -7.55
N ILE A 179 2.81 -15.14 -8.15
CA ILE A 179 2.66 -14.73 -9.55
C ILE A 179 3.34 -15.73 -10.49
N TYR A 180 4.56 -16.19 -10.16
CA TYR A 180 5.38 -16.99 -11.08
C TYR A 180 5.56 -18.45 -10.65
N GLY A 181 5.07 -18.84 -9.48
CA GLY A 181 5.13 -20.22 -9.00
C GLY A 181 4.02 -21.08 -9.61
N GLU A 182 4.35 -22.32 -9.96
CA GLU A 182 3.35 -23.33 -10.31
C GLU A 182 2.75 -23.92 -9.03
N VAL A 183 1.42 -23.84 -8.89
CA VAL A 183 0.69 -24.47 -7.78
C VAL A 183 -0.26 -25.50 -8.37
N ASP A 184 0.05 -26.77 -8.14
CA ASP A 184 -0.81 -27.87 -8.57
C ASP A 184 -1.96 -28.07 -7.57
N MET A 185 -3.11 -27.49 -7.89
CA MET A 185 -4.31 -27.58 -7.05
C MET A 185 -5.02 -28.95 -7.13
N GLN A 186 -4.53 -29.90 -7.93
CA GLN A 186 -5.16 -31.21 -8.13
C GLN A 186 -4.93 -32.23 -6.99
N ASN A 187 -4.05 -31.96 -6.02
CA ASN A 187 -3.71 -32.91 -4.95
C ASN A 187 -4.46 -32.72 -3.62
N SER A 188 -5.66 -32.13 -3.62
CA SER A 188 -6.51 -32.05 -2.42
C SER A 188 -7.70 -33.03 -2.48
N GLY A 189 -7.41 -34.30 -2.80
CA GLY A 189 -8.40 -35.36 -2.83
C GLY A 189 -7.79 -36.75 -2.83
N THR A 190 -7.21 -37.16 -1.69
CA THR A 190 -7.34 -38.49 -1.03
C THR A 190 -6.13 -38.73 -0.12
N SER A 191 -6.34 -38.63 1.20
CA SER A 191 -5.79 -39.54 2.23
C SER A 191 -6.58 -39.35 3.52
#